data_AF-A0A7X9S1R3-F1
#
_entry.id   AF-A0A7X9S1R3-F1
#
_cell.length_a   1.000
_cell.length_b   1.000
_cell.length_c   1.000
_cell.angle_alpha   90.00
_cell.angle_beta   90.00
_cell.angle_gamma   90.00
#
_symmetry.space_group_name_H-M   'P 1'
#
loop_
_entity.id
_entity.type
_entity.pdbx_description
1 polymer ?
#
loop_
_entity_poly.entity_id
_entity_poly.type
_entity_poly.pdbx_seq_one_letter_code
_entity_poly.pdbx_strand_id
1 'polypeptide(L)'
;MNAKQIKNIIVFLLSTGIITILATTITTLNKTNTWFENLQHTCVTLSLLLIVSISSLIIGTVIGYIFNIPKTNPERSSKEKFQQNRNLEKVSDWLMKMLVGIGLTQFNNIVNELFKISEYVAGSLTTLADKAEPFLVMGLLIYFLLSGFIVGYLYTNFRLIEITNASQS
;
A
#
# COMPACT_ATOMS: atom_id res chain seq x y z
N MET A 1 4.67 -13.59 15.68
CA MET A 1 4.20 -12.20 15.76
C MET A 1 2.81 -12.22 16.37
N ASN A 2 2.60 -11.53 17.49
CA ASN A 2 1.32 -11.59 18.20
C ASN A 2 0.28 -10.70 17.51
N ALA A 3 -1.01 -11.03 17.62
CA ALA A 3 -2.11 -10.25 17.00
C ALA A 3 -2.05 -8.74 17.36
N LYS A 4 -1.61 -8.44 18.59
CA LYS A 4 -1.37 -7.08 19.07
C LYS A 4 -0.27 -6.35 18.28
N GLN A 5 0.81 -7.04 17.90
CA GLN A 5 1.89 -6.45 17.10
C GLN A 5 1.44 -6.17 15.66
N ILE A 6 0.68 -7.09 15.05
CA ILE A 6 0.08 -6.87 13.72
C ILE A 6 -0.80 -5.62 13.73
N LYS A 7 -1.72 -5.52 14.70
CA LYS A 7 -2.61 -4.35 14.83
C LYS A 7 -1.81 -3.06 15.00
N ASN A 8 -0.78 -3.06 15.83
CA ASN A 8 0.07 -1.88 16.05
C ASN A 8 0.81 -1.46 14.77
N ILE A 9 1.34 -2.40 13.99
CA ILE A 9 2.00 -2.11 12.70
C ILE A 9 1.00 -1.51 11.71
N ILE A 10 -0.20 -2.09 11.59
CA ILE A 10 -1.23 -1.57 10.69
C ILE A 10 -1.64 -0.14 11.08
N VAL A 11 -1.89 0.11 12.36
CA VAL A 11 -2.25 1.45 12.86
C VAL A 11 -1.11 2.44 12.64
N PHE A 12 0.14 2.02 12.83
CA PHE A 12 1.31 2.86 12.59
C PHE A 12 1.45 3.25 11.09
N LEU A 13 1.26 2.30 10.17
CA LEU A 13 1.31 2.57 8.73
C LEU A 13 0.18 3.50 8.28
N LEU A 14 -1.06 3.27 8.74
CA LEU A 14 -2.17 4.13 8.34
C LEU A 14 -2.06 5.54 8.95
N SER A 15 -1.63 5.65 10.22
CA SER A 15 -1.49 6.95 10.89
C SER A 15 -0.43 7.84 10.25
N THR A 16 0.73 7.30 9.89
CA THR A 16 1.80 8.04 9.20
C THR A 16 1.35 8.51 7.81
N GLY A 17 0.59 7.69 7.06
CA GLY A 17 -0.02 8.12 5.80
C GLY A 17 -1.00 9.27 5.98
N ILE A 18 -1.89 9.18 6.96
CA ILE A 18 -2.86 10.24 7.29
C ILE A 18 -2.16 11.54 7.71
N ILE A 19 -1.11 11.45 8.54
CA ILE A 19 -0.31 12.63 8.94
C ILE A 19 0.26 13.34 7.73
N THR A 20 0.74 12.60 6.72
CA THR A 20 1.31 13.17 5.49
C THR A 20 0.24 13.90 4.66
N ILE A 21 -0.97 13.34 4.57
CA ILE A 21 -2.12 13.98 3.88
C ILE A 21 -2.55 15.26 4.63
N LEU A 22 -2.58 15.22 5.96
CA LEU A 22 -2.91 16.40 6.77
C LEU A 22 -1.84 17.49 6.63
N ALA A 23 -0.56 17.14 6.69
CA ALA A 23 0.54 18.08 6.55
C ALA A 23 0.49 18.80 5.19
N THR A 24 0.28 18.06 4.11
CA THR A 24 0.13 18.63 2.75
C THR A 24 -1.09 19.53 2.64
N THR A 25 -2.23 19.10 3.18
CA THR A 25 -3.47 19.90 3.20
C THR A 25 -3.31 21.19 4.04
N ILE A 26 -2.49 21.19 5.09
CA ILE A 26 -2.23 22.41 5.89
C ILE A 26 -1.44 23.45 5.09
N THR A 27 -0.53 23.03 4.22
CA THR A 27 0.27 23.98 3.40
C THR A 27 -0.57 24.82 2.44
N THR A 28 -1.82 24.42 2.18
CA THR A 28 -2.74 25.12 1.26
C THR A 28 -3.52 26.25 1.91
N LEU A 29 -3.55 26.30 3.25
CA LEU A 29 -4.43 27.20 4.01
C LEU A 29 -4.06 28.68 3.92
N ASN A 30 -2.84 29.01 3.50
CA ASN A 30 -2.33 30.39 3.40
C ASN A 30 -1.95 30.79 1.96
N LYS A 31 -2.49 30.10 0.96
CA LYS A 31 -2.09 30.30 -0.45
C LYS A 31 -2.71 31.55 -1.08
N THR A 32 -3.93 31.90 -0.69
CA THR A 32 -4.70 33.02 -1.26
C THR A 32 -5.04 34.05 -0.18
N ASN A 33 -5.29 35.28 -0.60
CA ASN A 33 -5.61 36.40 0.30
C ASN A 33 -7.04 36.33 0.84
N THR A 34 -7.89 35.47 0.26
CA THR A 34 -9.29 35.32 0.69
C THR A 34 -9.50 33.97 1.37
N TRP A 35 -10.25 33.98 2.48
CA TRP A 35 -10.48 32.77 3.26
C TRP A 35 -11.35 31.74 2.52
N PHE A 36 -12.24 32.18 1.62
CA PHE A 36 -13.09 31.31 0.80
C PHE A 36 -12.31 30.52 -0.25
N GLU A 37 -11.36 31.15 -0.95
CA GLU A 37 -10.51 30.47 -1.93
C GLU A 37 -9.60 29.45 -1.25
N ASN A 38 -9.00 29.80 -0.10
CA ASN A 38 -8.21 28.86 0.70
C ASN A 38 -9.03 27.63 1.11
N LEU A 39 -10.29 27.82 1.53
CA LEU A 39 -11.16 26.71 1.91
C LEU A 39 -11.43 25.77 0.72
N GLN A 40 -11.74 26.33 -0.45
CA GLN A 40 -12.00 25.56 -1.66
C GLN A 40 -10.76 24.76 -2.10
N HIS A 41 -9.59 25.38 -2.14
CA HIS A 41 -8.32 24.71 -2.50
C HIS A 41 -7.96 23.58 -1.54
N THR A 42 -8.19 23.80 -0.24
CA THR A 42 -7.90 22.81 0.80
C THR A 42 -8.82 21.59 0.67
N CYS A 43 -10.12 21.80 0.45
CA CYS A 43 -11.09 20.72 0.27
C CYS A 43 -10.79 19.87 -0.98
N VAL A 44 -10.48 20.50 -2.11
CA VAL A 44 -10.15 19.79 -3.35
C VAL A 44 -8.90 18.93 -3.16
N THR A 45 -7.83 19.51 -2.62
CA THR A 45 -6.57 18.81 -2.36
C THR A 45 -6.78 17.61 -1.43
N LEU A 46 -7.50 17.79 -0.33
CA LEU A 46 -7.80 16.72 0.62
C LEU A 46 -8.58 15.58 -0.03
N SER A 47 -9.65 15.91 -0.77
CA SER A 47 -10.50 14.91 -1.41
C SER A 47 -9.73 14.04 -2.41
N LEU A 48 -8.85 14.68 -3.19
CA LEU A 48 -8.10 14.03 -4.25
C LEU A 48 -7.00 13.13 -3.69
N LEU A 49 -6.26 13.61 -2.69
CA LEU A 49 -5.26 12.80 -1.98
C LEU A 49 -5.90 11.59 -1.28
N LEU A 50 -7.08 11.76 -0.69
CA LEU A 50 -7.80 10.66 -0.05
C LEU A 50 -8.25 9.60 -1.06
N ILE A 51 -8.87 9.99 -2.18
CA ILE A 51 -9.31 9.05 -3.22
C ILE A 51 -8.13 8.25 -3.75
N VAL A 52 -7.05 8.93 -4.14
CA VAL A 52 -5.84 8.30 -4.68
C VAL A 52 -5.23 7.33 -3.67
N SER A 53 -5.14 7.73 -2.40
CA SER A 53 -4.61 6.89 -1.32
C SER A 53 -5.47 5.64 -1.08
N ILE A 54 -6.79 5.79 -1.04
CA ILE A 54 -7.72 4.68 -0.81
C ILE A 54 -7.70 3.71 -2.00
N SER A 55 -7.72 4.20 -3.23
CA SER A 55 -7.62 3.35 -4.43
C SER A 55 -6.34 2.53 -4.41
N SER A 56 -5.20 3.16 -4.10
CA SER A 56 -3.92 2.48 -4.02
C SER A 56 -3.88 1.42 -2.89
N LEU A 57 -4.46 1.74 -1.73
CA LEU A 57 -4.57 0.81 -0.60
C LEU A 57 -5.41 -0.41 -0.95
N ILE A 58 -6.54 -0.23 -1.63
CA ILE A 58 -7.41 -1.34 -2.07
C ILE A 58 -6.66 -2.25 -3.03
N ILE A 59 -5.99 -1.69 -4.04
CA ILE A 59 -5.18 -2.45 -5.01
C ILE A 59 -4.10 -3.24 -4.29
N GLY A 60 -3.33 -2.59 -3.42
CA GLY A 60 -2.31 -3.24 -2.59
C GLY A 60 -2.89 -4.38 -1.77
N THR A 61 -4.04 -4.17 -1.12
CA THR A 61 -4.70 -5.17 -0.27
C THR A 61 -5.10 -6.40 -1.06
N VAL A 62 -5.67 -6.22 -2.26
CA VAL A 62 -6.05 -7.34 -3.14
C VAL A 62 -4.81 -8.13 -3.57
N ILE A 63 -3.72 -7.45 -3.95
CA ILE A 63 -2.47 -8.11 -4.32
C ILE A 63 -1.91 -8.89 -3.13
N GLY A 64 -1.82 -8.27 -1.95
CA GLY A 64 -1.33 -8.91 -0.72
C GLY A 64 -2.17 -10.14 -0.33
N TYR A 65 -3.49 -10.05 -0.52
CA TYR A 65 -4.41 -11.16 -0.30
C TYR A 65 -4.12 -12.34 -1.24
N ILE A 66 -4.00 -12.09 -2.55
CA ILE A 66 -3.71 -13.13 -3.56
C ILE A 66 -2.41 -13.88 -3.24
N PHE A 67 -1.38 -13.15 -2.81
CA PHE A 67 -0.07 -13.73 -2.49
C PHE A 67 -0.09 -14.62 -1.24
N ASN A 68 -1.04 -14.43 -0.34
CA ASN A 68 -1.12 -15.20 0.90
C ASN A 68 -2.00 -16.46 0.80
N ILE A 69 -2.57 -16.77 -0.37
CA ILE A 69 -3.40 -17.98 -0.54
C ILE A 69 -2.49 -19.22 -0.41
N PRO A 70 -2.70 -20.09 0.59
CA PRO A 70 -1.86 -21.27 0.78
C PRO A 70 -2.11 -22.28 -0.36
N LYS A 71 -1.04 -22.65 -1.07
CA LYS A 71 -1.08 -23.80 -1.99
C LYS A 71 -0.96 -25.08 -1.18
N THR A 72 -2.08 -25.75 -0.92
CA THR A 72 -2.11 -27.08 -0.32
C THR A 72 -1.59 -28.08 -1.36
N ASN A 73 -0.44 -28.70 -1.10
CA ASN A 73 0.03 -29.83 -1.91
C ASN A 73 -0.57 -31.11 -1.31
N PRO A 74 -1.50 -31.80 -1.99
CA PRO A 74 -2.20 -32.95 -1.42
C PRO A 74 -1.31 -34.18 -1.14
N GLU A 75 -0.06 -34.18 -1.62
CA GLU A 75 0.86 -35.33 -1.50
C GLU A 75 1.79 -35.31 -0.27
N ARG A 76 1.72 -34.31 0.62
CA ARG A 76 2.64 -34.24 1.78
C ARG A 76 2.04 -34.90 3.03
N SER A 77 2.67 -35.98 3.47
CA SER A 77 2.27 -36.76 4.64
C SER A 77 2.22 -35.93 5.93
N SER A 78 1.36 -36.34 6.85
CA SER A 78 1.01 -35.69 8.13
C SER A 78 2.17 -35.36 9.08
N LYS A 79 3.40 -35.86 8.82
CA LYS A 79 4.62 -35.51 9.58
C LYS A 79 5.31 -34.23 9.11
N GLU A 80 5.02 -33.73 7.91
CA GLU A 80 5.59 -32.48 7.37
C GLU A 80 4.76 -31.22 7.68
N LYS A 81 3.60 -31.35 8.33
CA LYS A 81 2.76 -30.20 8.73
C LYS A 81 3.48 -29.21 9.67
N PHE A 82 4.54 -29.64 10.35
CA PHE A 82 5.39 -28.81 11.21
C PHE A 82 6.65 -28.26 10.54
N GLN A 83 6.93 -28.57 9.26
CA GLN A 83 8.04 -27.95 8.54
C GLN A 83 7.67 -26.54 8.08
N GLN A 84 7.77 -25.62 9.03
CA GLN A 84 8.41 -24.31 8.88
C GLN A 84 8.20 -23.64 7.52
N ASN A 85 7.10 -22.89 7.40
CA ASN A 85 6.91 -21.67 6.59
C ASN A 85 7.67 -21.54 5.25
N ARG A 86 7.90 -22.62 4.48
CA ARG A 86 8.52 -22.58 3.14
C ARG A 86 7.71 -21.78 2.11
N ASN A 87 6.49 -21.37 2.47
CA ASN A 87 5.71 -20.42 1.68
C ASN A 87 6.40 -19.05 1.62
N LEU A 88 7.02 -18.55 2.71
CA LEU A 88 7.75 -17.28 2.69
C LEU A 88 8.98 -17.34 1.78
N GLU A 89 9.74 -18.43 1.86
CA GLU A 89 10.93 -18.67 1.05
C GLU A 89 10.55 -18.74 -0.44
N LYS A 90 9.52 -19.53 -0.78
CA LYS A 90 9.02 -19.63 -2.16
C LYS A 90 8.44 -18.32 -2.70
N VAL A 91 7.71 -17.57 -1.87
CA VAL A 91 7.14 -16.28 -2.27
C VAL A 91 8.26 -15.25 -2.45
N SER A 92 9.27 -15.23 -1.59
CA SER A 92 10.44 -14.35 -1.73
C SER A 92 11.24 -14.67 -3.00
N ASP A 93 11.46 -15.94 -3.31
CA ASP A 93 12.14 -16.36 -4.54
C ASP A 93 11.36 -15.99 -5.80
N TRP A 94 10.02 -16.11 -5.75
CA TRP A 94 9.17 -15.69 -6.86
C TRP A 94 9.08 -14.16 -6.97
N LEU A 95 9.05 -13.44 -5.85
CA LEU A 95 9.10 -11.98 -5.81
C LEU A 95 10.41 -11.47 -6.41
N MET A 96 11.54 -12.09 -6.07
CA MET A 96 12.84 -11.78 -6.63
C MET A 96 12.88 -12.03 -8.14
N LYS A 97 12.30 -13.14 -8.63
CA LYS A 97 12.20 -13.41 -10.08
C LYS A 97 11.32 -12.39 -10.81
N MET A 98 10.22 -11.96 -10.20
CA MET A 98 9.38 -10.89 -10.75
C MET A 98 10.11 -9.55 -10.74
N LEU A 99 10.82 -9.22 -9.67
CA LEU A 99 11.56 -7.97 -9.53
C LEU A 99 12.72 -7.90 -10.53
N VAL A 100 13.46 -8.99 -10.73
CA VAL A 100 14.50 -9.11 -11.76
C VAL A 100 13.89 -9.09 -13.17
N GLY A 101 12.80 -9.82 -13.41
CA GLY A 101 12.14 -9.88 -14.72
C GLY A 101 11.55 -8.55 -15.16
N ILE A 102 10.86 -7.85 -14.25
CA ILE A 102 10.34 -6.50 -14.46
C ILE A 102 11.51 -5.51 -14.59
N GLY A 103 12.54 -5.66 -13.73
CA GLY A 103 13.79 -4.92 -13.75
C GLY A 103 14.48 -4.91 -15.11
N LEU A 104 14.59 -6.09 -15.74
CA LEU A 104 15.29 -6.27 -17.01
C LEU A 104 14.54 -5.74 -18.23
N THR A 105 13.20 -5.67 -18.17
CA THR A 105 12.40 -5.49 -19.39
C THR A 105 11.56 -4.23 -19.41
N GLN A 106 10.98 -3.81 -18.29
CA GLN A 106 9.95 -2.76 -18.29
C GLN A 106 10.02 -1.77 -17.11
N PHE A 107 11.02 -1.87 -16.23
CA PHE A 107 11.11 -1.02 -15.04
C PHE A 107 11.03 0.47 -15.36
N ASN A 108 11.81 0.95 -16.34
CA ASN A 108 11.78 2.36 -16.75
C ASN A 108 10.41 2.77 -17.31
N ASN A 109 9.73 1.89 -18.05
CA ASN A 109 8.39 2.19 -18.58
C ASN A 109 7.37 2.29 -17.44
N ILE A 110 7.41 1.37 -16.47
CA ILE A 110 6.51 1.40 -15.31
C ILE A 110 6.74 2.67 -14.49
N VAL A 111 8.00 3.03 -14.23
CA VAL A 111 8.33 4.25 -13.48
C VAL A 111 7.87 5.49 -14.25
N ASN A 112 8.06 5.55 -15.57
CA ASN A 112 7.60 6.67 -16.38
C ASN A 112 6.08 6.79 -16.41
N GLU A 113 5.34 5.68 -16.57
CA GLU A 113 3.87 5.73 -16.53
C GLU A 113 3.36 6.12 -15.14
N LEU A 114 4.00 5.63 -14.07
CA LEU A 114 3.65 6.02 -12.71
C LEU A 114 3.93 7.51 -12.46
N PHE A 115 5.03 8.02 -13.02
CA PHE A 115 5.36 9.44 -12.97
C PHE A 115 4.33 10.28 -13.72
N LYS A 116 3.90 9.89 -14.93
CA LYS A 116 2.83 10.59 -15.67
C LYS A 116 1.52 10.64 -14.89
N ILE A 117 1.13 9.53 -14.24
CA ILE A 117 -0.05 9.52 -13.37
C ILE A 117 0.12 10.50 -12.21
N SER A 118 1.32 10.53 -11.61
CA SER A 118 1.62 11.46 -10.52
C SER A 118 1.63 12.92 -10.97
N GLU A 119 2.10 13.22 -12.19
CA GLU A 119 2.05 14.55 -12.79
C GLU A 119 0.60 14.97 -13.10
N TYR A 120 -0.22 14.06 -13.61
CA TYR A 120 -1.63 14.34 -13.86
C TYR A 120 -2.38 14.68 -12.57
N VAL A 121 -2.14 13.87 -11.53
CA VAL A 121 -2.72 14.11 -10.20
C VAL A 121 -2.16 15.40 -9.60
N ALA A 122 -0.85 15.61 -9.62
CA ALA A 122 -0.22 16.84 -9.12
C ALA A 122 -0.69 18.09 -9.87
N GLY A 123 -0.88 18.03 -11.19
CA GLY A 123 -1.42 19.14 -11.98
C GLY A 123 -2.85 19.52 -11.62
N SER A 124 -3.60 18.61 -10.97
CA SER A 124 -4.92 18.89 -10.41
C SER A 124 -4.87 19.37 -8.95
N LEU A 125 -3.74 19.19 -8.25
CA LEU A 125 -3.50 19.83 -6.97
C LEU A 125 -3.22 21.32 -7.20
N THR A 126 -4.05 22.16 -6.62
CA THR A 126 -3.90 23.63 -6.73
C THR A 126 -2.91 24.17 -5.69
N THR A 127 -1.87 23.41 -5.37
CA THR A 127 -0.95 23.66 -4.24
C THR A 127 0.40 24.23 -4.69
N LEU A 128 1.21 24.72 -3.74
CA LEU A 128 2.49 25.42 -3.99
C LEU A 128 3.65 24.45 -3.80
N ALA A 129 4.15 23.88 -4.89
CA ALA A 129 5.57 23.59 -5.14
C ALA A 129 5.70 22.95 -6.53
N ASP A 130 5.76 23.78 -7.58
CA ASP A 130 5.70 23.41 -9.01
C ASP A 130 6.55 22.22 -9.48
N LYS A 131 7.53 21.76 -8.68
CA LYS A 131 8.43 20.66 -9.03
C LYS A 131 8.45 19.49 -8.04
N ALA A 132 7.94 19.64 -6.82
CA ALA A 132 8.02 18.60 -5.78
C ALA A 132 6.72 17.79 -5.65
N GLU A 133 5.60 18.30 -6.15
CA GLU A 133 4.29 17.67 -6.00
C GLU A 133 4.14 16.32 -6.72
N PRO A 134 4.61 16.14 -7.97
CA PRO A 134 4.56 14.83 -8.62
C PRO A 134 5.30 13.77 -7.82
N PHE A 135 6.48 14.10 -7.26
CA PHE A 135 7.24 13.19 -6.40
C PHE A 135 6.50 12.84 -5.11
N LEU A 136 5.81 13.81 -4.51
CA LEU A 136 4.99 13.57 -3.33
C LEU A 136 3.86 12.60 -3.65
N VAL A 137 3.10 12.86 -4.71
CA VAL A 137 1.98 12.03 -5.14
C VAL A 137 2.45 10.62 -5.50
N MET A 138 3.55 10.50 -6.25
CA MET A 138 4.15 9.21 -6.58
C MET A 138 4.58 8.45 -5.31
N GLY A 139 5.24 9.13 -4.38
CA GLY A 139 5.62 8.55 -3.08
C GLY A 139 4.40 8.09 -2.28
N LEU A 140 3.32 8.88 -2.26
CA LEU A 140 2.06 8.57 -1.59
C LEU A 140 1.39 7.34 -2.21
N LEU A 141 1.34 7.26 -3.54
CA LEU A 141 0.83 6.11 -4.28
C LEU A 141 1.57 4.83 -3.89
N ILE A 142 2.90 4.85 -3.96
CA ILE A 142 3.75 3.71 -3.61
C ILE A 142 3.58 3.33 -2.14
N TYR A 143 3.52 4.33 -1.26
CA TYR A 143 3.33 4.13 0.18
C TYR A 143 2.01 3.41 0.50
N PHE A 144 0.89 3.88 -0.05
CA PHE A 144 -0.41 3.26 0.18
C PHE A 144 -0.55 1.89 -0.51
N LEU A 145 0.12 1.69 -1.65
CA LEU A 145 0.16 0.40 -2.33
C LEU A 145 0.90 -0.65 -1.49
N LEU A 146 2.09 -0.30 -1.00
CA LEU A 146 2.89 -1.19 -0.16
C LEU A 146 2.24 -1.45 1.20
N SER A 147 1.66 -0.42 1.82
CA SER A 147 0.96 -0.60 3.09
C SER A 147 -0.29 -1.46 2.91
N GLY A 148 -1.07 -1.26 1.85
CA GLY A 148 -2.19 -2.14 1.46
C GLY A 148 -1.73 -3.59 1.26
N PHE A 149 -0.62 -3.79 0.54
CA PHE A 149 -0.03 -5.12 0.33
C PHE A 149 0.30 -5.81 1.66
N ILE A 150 0.99 -5.11 2.57
CA ILE A 150 1.34 -5.65 3.89
C ILE A 150 0.08 -5.98 4.70
N VAL A 151 -0.93 -5.10 4.68
CA VAL A 151 -2.21 -5.31 5.38
C VAL A 151 -2.92 -6.56 4.86
N GLY A 152 -3.12 -6.67 3.54
CA GLY A 152 -3.78 -7.83 2.92
C GLY A 152 -3.04 -9.14 3.14
N TYR A 153 -1.70 -9.07 3.11
CA TYR A 153 -0.83 -10.20 3.37
C TYR A 153 -0.92 -10.70 4.82
N LEU A 154 -0.85 -9.79 5.80
CA LEU A 154 -0.87 -10.14 7.23
C LEU A 154 -2.25 -10.60 7.72
N TYR A 155 -3.34 -9.98 7.23
CA TYR A 155 -4.69 -10.29 7.68
C TYR A 155 -5.11 -11.73 7.35
N THR A 156 -4.68 -12.22 6.19
CA THR A 156 -5.04 -13.56 5.69
C THR A 156 -4.37 -14.67 6.50
N ASN A 157 -3.14 -14.47 6.99
CA ASN A 157 -2.43 -15.44 7.82
C ASN A 157 -3.10 -15.64 9.19
N PHE A 158 -3.63 -14.58 9.79
CA PHE A 158 -4.29 -14.68 11.10
C PHE A 158 -5.56 -15.53 11.04
N ARG A 159 -6.43 -15.27 10.05
CA ARG A 159 -7.73 -15.93 9.93
C ARG A 159 -7.63 -17.43 9.61
N LEU A 160 -6.62 -17.83 8.82
CA LEU A 160 -6.39 -19.25 8.49
C LEU A 160 -5.90 -20.06 9.71
N ILE A 161 -5.08 -19.45 10.57
CA ILE A 161 -4.62 -20.08 11.81
C ILE A 161 -5.79 -20.28 12.78
N GLU A 162 -6.68 -19.30 12.90
CA GLU A 162 -7.85 -19.36 13.76
C GLU A 162 -8.84 -20.48 13.37
N ILE A 163 -9.18 -20.58 12.08
CA ILE A 163 -10.09 -21.63 11.57
C ILE A 163 -9.47 -23.03 11.76
N THR A 164 -8.16 -23.16 11.56
CA THR A 164 -7.47 -24.46 11.74
C THR A 164 -7.50 -24.89 13.21
N ASN A 165 -7.28 -23.97 14.14
CA ASN A 165 -7.32 -24.27 15.58
C ASN A 165 -8.74 -24.62 16.06
N ALA A 166 -9.78 -23.95 15.55
CA ALA A 166 -11.18 -24.25 15.87
C ALA A 166 -11.65 -25.60 15.32
N SER A 167 -11.00 -26.15 14.29
CA SER A 167 -11.31 -27.49 13.76
C SER A 167 -10.63 -28.65 14.51
N GLN A 168 -9.72 -28.35 15.44
CA GLN A 168 -9.00 -29.34 16.25
C GLN A 168 -9.51 -29.44 17.70
N SER A 169 -10.50 -28.62 18.08
CA SER A 169 -11.22 -28.65 19.37
C SER A 169 -12.62 -29.24 19.20
#